data_AF-A0AB35PMR5-F1
#
_entry.id   AF-A0AB35PMR5-F1
#
_cell.length_a   1.000
_cell.length_b   1.000
_cell.length_c   1.000
_cell.angle_alpha   90.00
_cell.angle_beta   90.00
_cell.angle_gamma   90.00
#
_symmetry.space_group_name_H-M   'P 1'
#
loop_
_entity.id
_entity.type
_entity.pdbx_description
1 polymer ?
#
loop_
_entity_poly.entity_id
_entity_poly.type
_entity_poly.pdbx_seq_one_letter_code
_entity_poly.pdbx_strand_id
1 'polypeptide(L)'
;GHQHGYIEFFLRQGGCVSGISVACKMLTTLGLTIDDAVSDGSQANAGQRLIRAQGNAAALHQGWKAVQNVLEWSCGVSDYLAQMLALLRER
;
A
#
# COMPACT_ATOMS: atom_id res chain seq x y z
N GLY A 1 -8.61 -21.34 -13.77
CA GLY A 1 -7.93 -20.07 -13.40
C GLY A 1 -6.52 -20.32 -12.90
N HIS A 2 -5.63 -20.84 -13.75
CA HIS A 2 -4.21 -21.07 -13.42
C HIS A 2 -3.27 -20.01 -14.03
N GLN A 3 -3.81 -18.85 -14.40
CA GLN A 3 -2.99 -17.79 -14.95
C GLN A 3 -2.23 -17.11 -13.80
N HIS A 4 -0.92 -17.08 -13.92
CA HIS A 4 -0.04 -16.29 -13.05
C HIS A 4 -0.07 -14.83 -13.50
N GLY A 5 0.00 -13.91 -12.54
CA GLY A 5 0.01 -12.49 -12.80
C GLY A 5 0.70 -11.72 -11.68
N TYR A 6 0.64 -10.40 -11.78
CA TYR A 6 1.11 -9.48 -10.75
C TYR A 6 0.09 -8.38 -10.51
N ILE A 7 0.17 -7.76 -9.32
CA ILE A 7 -0.58 -6.58 -8.94
C ILE A 7 0.36 -5.55 -8.34
N GLU A 8 0.07 -4.28 -8.60
CA GLU A 8 0.83 -3.15 -8.07
C GLU A 8 -0.12 -2.12 -7.48
N PHE A 9 0.27 -1.57 -6.33
CA PHE A 9 -0.48 -0.51 -5.66
C PHE A 9 0.35 0.77 -5.69
N PHE A 10 -0.28 1.89 -6.04
CA PHE A 10 0.38 3.19 -6.20
C PHE A 10 -0.29 4.25 -5.33
N LEU A 11 0.51 5.14 -4.73
CA LEU A 11 0.00 6.27 -3.97
C LEU A 11 -0.18 7.48 -4.88
N ARG A 12 -1.43 7.88 -5.15
CA ARG A 12 -1.72 8.90 -6.17
C ARG A 12 -1.17 10.27 -5.84
N GLN A 13 -1.38 10.75 -4.61
CA GLN A 13 -1.02 12.13 -4.23
C GLN A 13 0.34 12.25 -3.56
N GLY A 14 1.02 11.12 -3.29
CA GLY A 14 2.16 11.09 -2.39
C GLY A 14 1.72 11.29 -0.94
N GLY A 15 2.68 11.29 -0.02
CA GLY A 15 2.40 11.48 1.40
C GLY A 15 3.13 10.51 2.32
N CYS A 16 2.79 10.59 3.60
CA CYS A 16 3.26 9.63 4.60
C CYS A 16 2.53 8.29 4.42
N VAL A 17 3.30 7.22 4.22
CA VAL A 17 2.78 5.88 3.96
C VAL A 17 2.49 5.14 5.26
N SER A 18 1.35 4.45 5.34
CA SER A 18 1.10 3.45 6.38
C SER A 18 0.14 2.36 5.94
N GLY A 19 0.11 1.26 6.70
CA GLY A 19 -0.69 0.07 6.41
C GLY A 19 0.00 -0.94 5.50
N ILE A 20 1.30 -0.77 5.20
CA ILE A 20 2.04 -1.65 4.29
C ILE A 20 2.20 -3.04 4.86
N SER A 21 2.62 -3.18 6.13
CA SER A 21 2.77 -4.49 6.77
C SER A 21 1.46 -5.29 6.77
N VAL A 22 0.33 -4.62 7.02
CA VAL A 22 -1.00 -5.23 6.99
C VAL A 22 -1.40 -5.64 5.57
N ALA A 23 -1.22 -4.75 4.59
CA ALA A 23 -1.49 -5.02 3.18
C ALA A 23 -0.67 -6.21 2.65
N CYS A 24 0.63 -6.26 2.96
CA CYS A 24 1.49 -7.38 2.64
C CYS A 24 0.98 -8.68 3.27
N LYS A 25 0.62 -8.65 4.57
CA LYS A 25 0.07 -9.83 5.26
C LYS A 25 -1.24 -10.33 4.64
N MET A 26 -2.12 -9.43 4.19
CA MET A 26 -3.36 -9.80 3.50
C MET A 26 -3.06 -10.53 2.19
N LEU A 27 -2.13 -10.01 1.38
CA LEU A 27 -1.71 -10.62 0.12
C LEU A 27 -1.05 -11.97 0.34
N THR A 28 -0.13 -12.10 1.30
CA THR A 28 0.53 -13.38 1.61
C THR A 28 -0.45 -14.41 2.17
N THR A 29 -1.48 -14.00 2.92
CA THR A 29 -2.54 -14.90 3.40
C THR A 29 -3.35 -15.50 2.24
N LEU A 30 -3.44 -14.79 1.11
CA LEU A 30 -4.06 -15.28 -0.12
C LEU A 30 -3.11 -16.16 -0.96
N GLY A 31 -1.91 -16.46 -0.45
CA GLY A 31 -0.90 -17.25 -1.16
C GLY A 31 -0.13 -16.46 -2.23
N LEU A 32 -0.18 -15.12 -2.19
CA LEU A 32 0.60 -14.27 -3.08
C LEU A 32 2.01 -14.04 -2.52
N THR A 33 2.98 -13.83 -3.41
CA THR A 33 4.36 -13.49 -3.05
C THR A 33 4.58 -11.99 -3.20
N ILE A 34 5.17 -11.35 -2.20
CA ILE A 34 5.55 -9.92 -2.27
C ILE A 34 6.91 -9.83 -2.96
N ASP A 35 6.97 -9.07 -4.06
CA ASP A 35 8.21 -8.79 -4.79
C ASP A 35 8.96 -7.62 -4.17
N ASP A 36 8.23 -6.57 -3.80
CA ASP A 36 8.78 -5.33 -3.30
C ASP A 36 7.70 -4.54 -2.53
N ALA A 37 8.11 -3.87 -1.46
CA ALA A 37 7.22 -3.03 -0.65
C ALA A 37 8.01 -1.91 0.04
N VAL A 38 7.42 -0.72 0.11
CA VAL A 38 7.97 0.39 0.90
C VAL A 38 7.80 0.14 2.40
N SER A 39 8.46 0.93 3.25
CA SER A 39 8.30 0.82 4.70
C SER A 39 7.18 1.72 5.23
N ASP A 40 6.46 1.24 6.24
CA ASP A 40 5.53 2.07 7.01
C ASP A 40 6.28 3.28 7.62
N GLY A 41 5.66 4.45 7.57
CA GLY A 41 6.23 5.72 8.01
C GLY A 41 7.17 6.42 7.02
N SER A 42 7.43 5.81 5.85
CA SER A 42 8.20 6.47 4.79
C SER A 42 7.38 7.55 4.08
N GLN A 43 8.06 8.56 3.54
CA GLN A 43 7.46 9.52 2.63
C GLN A 43 7.50 8.96 1.20
N ALA A 44 6.35 8.90 0.54
CA ALA A 44 6.24 8.49 -0.84
C ALA A 44 5.89 9.66 -1.76
N ASN A 45 6.45 9.65 -2.96
CA ASN A 45 6.14 10.61 -4.01
C ASN A 45 4.76 10.30 -4.64
N ALA A 46 4.15 11.30 -5.27
CA ALA A 46 2.98 11.10 -6.10
C ALA A 46 3.25 10.09 -7.22
N GLY A 47 2.36 9.11 -7.37
CA GLY A 47 2.51 8.01 -8.32
C GLY A 47 3.54 6.94 -7.92
N GLN A 48 4.11 6.98 -6.71
CA GLN A 48 5.07 5.97 -6.28
C GLN A 48 4.39 4.62 -6.04
N ARG A 49 5.04 3.54 -6.50
CA ARG A 49 4.64 2.15 -6.22
C ARG A 49 4.91 1.84 -4.75
N LEU A 50 3.87 1.43 -4.04
CA LEU A 50 3.94 1.04 -2.63
C LEU A 50 4.24 -0.44 -2.45
N ILE A 51 3.55 -1.28 -3.22
CA ILE A 51 3.64 -2.75 -3.12
C ILE A 51 3.59 -3.33 -4.54
N ARG A 52 4.40 -4.35 -4.78
CA ARG A 52 4.28 -5.28 -5.91
C ARG A 52 4.15 -6.70 -5.37
N ALA A 53 3.17 -7.45 -5.88
CA ALA A 53 2.98 -8.85 -5.54
C ALA A 53 2.61 -9.68 -6.77
N GLN A 54 2.91 -10.97 -6.72
CA GLN A 54 2.63 -11.91 -7.81
C GLN A 54 2.01 -13.22 -7.32
N GLY A 55 1.31 -13.91 -8.20
CA GLY A 55 0.66 -15.18 -7.89
C GLY A 55 -0.52 -15.50 -8.79
N ASN A 56 -1.42 -16.34 -8.28
CA ASN A 56 -2.62 -16.75 -8.99
C ASN A 56 -3.56 -15.55 -9.25
N ALA A 57 -4.01 -15.37 -10.49
CA ALA A 57 -4.89 -14.28 -10.88
C ALA A 57 -6.20 -14.20 -10.08
N ALA A 58 -6.77 -15.34 -9.68
CA ALA A 58 -7.98 -15.35 -8.84
C ALA A 58 -7.69 -14.81 -7.43
N ALA A 59 -6.54 -15.17 -6.84
CA ALA A 59 -6.11 -14.62 -5.55
C ALA A 59 -5.80 -13.11 -5.64
N LEU A 60 -5.16 -12.67 -6.73
CA LEU A 60 -4.95 -11.24 -7.01
C LEU A 60 -6.29 -10.49 -7.06
N HIS A 61 -7.26 -11.01 -7.81
CA HIS A 61 -8.61 -10.44 -7.93
C HIS A 61 -9.45 -10.57 -6.66
N GLN A 62 -9.16 -11.52 -5.77
CA GLN A 62 -9.84 -11.65 -4.49
C GLN A 62 -9.37 -10.56 -3.51
N GLY A 63 -8.07 -10.28 -3.49
CA GLY A 63 -7.46 -9.38 -2.50
C GLY A 63 -7.47 -7.89 -2.85
N TRP A 64 -7.50 -7.53 -4.14
CA TRP A 64 -7.12 -6.18 -4.58
C TRP A 64 -7.91 -5.05 -3.92
N LYS A 65 -9.24 -5.14 -3.83
CA LYS A 65 -10.07 -4.07 -3.24
C LYS A 65 -9.85 -3.93 -1.75
N ALA A 66 -9.79 -5.04 -1.02
CA ALA A 66 -9.61 -5.02 0.42
C ALA A 66 -8.24 -4.40 0.78
N VAL A 67 -7.19 -4.78 0.06
CA VAL A 67 -5.85 -4.23 0.22
C VAL A 67 -5.82 -2.74 -0.15
N GLN A 68 -6.42 -2.36 -1.28
CA GLN A 68 -6.51 -0.94 -1.67
C GLN A 68 -7.19 -0.10 -0.60
N ASN A 69 -8.30 -0.57 -0.01
CA ASN A 69 -9.03 0.16 1.01
C ASN A 69 -8.19 0.37 2.28
N VAL A 70 -7.44 -0.65 2.71
CA VAL A 70 -6.52 -0.53 3.87
C VAL A 70 -5.46 0.52 3.59
N LEU A 71 -4.81 0.45 2.42
CA LEU A 71 -3.76 1.41 2.05
C LEU A 71 -4.31 2.84 1.98
N GLU A 72 -5.47 3.04 1.34
CA GLU A 72 -6.09 4.36 1.19
C GLU A 72 -6.37 5.01 2.55
N TRP A 73 -7.01 4.26 3.45
CA TRP A 73 -7.42 4.80 4.75
C TRP A 73 -6.22 5.04 5.66
N SER A 74 -5.31 4.06 5.75
CA SER A 74 -4.10 4.18 6.57
C SER A 74 -3.22 5.33 6.10
N CYS A 75 -2.87 5.39 4.81
CA CYS A 75 -2.05 6.48 4.27
C CYS A 75 -2.74 7.85 4.43
N GLY A 76 -4.05 7.93 4.22
CA GLY A 76 -4.80 9.19 4.41
C GLY A 76 -4.69 9.75 5.83
N VAL A 77 -4.80 8.89 6.85
CA VAL A 77 -4.65 9.31 8.25
C VAL A 77 -3.21 9.71 8.58
N SER A 78 -2.23 8.91 8.16
CA SER A 78 -0.82 9.19 8.42
C SER A 78 -0.33 10.46 7.73
N ASP A 79 -0.78 10.71 6.50
CA ASP A 79 -0.45 11.92 5.78
C ASP A 79 -1.08 13.16 6.41
N TYR A 80 -2.35 13.08 6.83
CA TYR A 80 -3.01 14.17 7.53
C TYR A 80 -2.28 14.53 8.84
N LEU A 81 -1.86 13.53 9.62
CA LEU A 81 -1.07 13.75 10.83
C LEU A 81 0.29 14.37 10.53
N ALA A 82 0.97 13.94 9.45
CA ALA A 82 2.24 14.50 9.04
C ALA A 82 2.10 15.99 8.66
N GLN A 83 1.03 16.36 7.96
CA GLN A 83 0.71 17.75 7.63
C GLN A 83 0.46 18.59 8.90
N MET A 84 -0.31 18.07 9.87
CA MET A 84 -0.51 18.75 11.16
C MET A 84 0.80 19.01 11.90
N LEU A 85 1.70 18.02 11.93
CA LEU A 85 2.99 18.14 12.60
C LEU A 85 3.91 19.15 11.89
N ALA A 86 3.86 19.22 10.56
CA ALA A 86 4.59 20.23 9.78
C ALA A 86 4.15 21.65 10.17
N LEU A 87 2.83 21.90 10.22
CA LEU A 87 2.28 23.20 10.64
C LEU A 87 2.69 23.62 12.06
N LEU A 88 2.84 22.66 12.99
CA LEU A 88 3.30 22.94 14.35
C LEU A 88 4.80 23.26 14.42
N ARG A 89 5.62 22.65 13.55
CA ARG A 89 7.07 22.86 13.53
C ARG A 89 7.48 24.17 12.86
N GLU A 90 6.60 24.74 12.04
CA GLU A 90 6.78 26.04 11.38
C GLU A 90 6.43 27.22 12.31
N ARG A 91 5.94 26.95 13.52
CA ARG A 91 5.65 27.94 14.57
C ARG A 91 6.72 27.91 15.66
#